data_AF-S0AZK4-F1
#
_entry.id   AF-S0AZK4-F1
#
_cell.length_a   1.000
_cell.length_b   1.000
_cell.length_c   1.000
_cell.angle_alpha   90.00
_cell.angle_beta   90.00
_cell.angle_gamma   90.00
#
_symmetry.space_group_name_H-M   'P 1'
#
loop_
_entity.id
_entity.type
_entity.pdbx_description
1 polymer ?
#
loop_
_entity_poly.entity_id
_entity_poly.type
_entity_poly.pdbx_seq_one_letter_code
_entity_poly.pdbx_strand_id
1 'polypeptide(L)'
;MFLSKLSAFPITQKIAVILIFLVLMLQFGIMLYFRFAPFIKENEIVSTFEKSVGNVTDVASTYLNDEMKITIPSKARIPHGNPRYYQMERGTCWDFALIGFLEDSYRQNGIAKGFLEENEYVRFSTQVLGIRMVEHCKEHPDVCNTPGDSLLLNSTSGGEINWFYSFPGLYNQILPDSVCPYTPTDEDEFVCDKMEEATKTNPIKFNVTKMNIATTVEDVKKLFIQKGKRALTWTSLIHDDFEYFPCTEYADLCNSGLYEIIKCPIKYGNDNCVKITLPMYTPDAEFDRHEEMQMAGGHGMVMVGYNDEFVTKAGFKGGFILKNSWNDTIYGNYPGATGRNARGSHSIEYFMGEISYEEELLICPNAQDPLNWDTCYGNCYENNTENEFWMSIYNRPYEFKCVNEKICSTDPVYRYFMKSLLPSQKQPNGRYFDICMIRVNSLDNSHIDLCYNALPTQVIALYYTPTDSQLQKLTPPHKDYCGYYFFPYDIVEQQQSYFGGFNCIYYDIDWDDSSYLKNMVDGFDYQYVNKSTGTQNFDEVHFVASAPFINQRY
;
A
#
# COMPACT_ATOMS: atom_id res chain seq x y z
N MET A 1 -45.08 -35.60 20.67
CA MET A 1 -46.42 -35.17 20.19
C MET A 1 -46.64 -35.38 18.68
N PHE A 2 -45.60 -35.27 17.83
CA PHE A 2 -45.72 -35.51 16.37
C PHE A 2 -45.83 -37.01 15.99
N LEU A 3 -45.01 -37.87 16.60
CA LEU A 3 -45.00 -39.32 16.35
C LEU A 3 -46.29 -40.04 16.72
N SER A 4 -47.03 -39.55 17.73
CA SER A 4 -48.30 -40.15 18.16
C SER A 4 -49.47 -39.86 17.21
N LYS A 5 -49.35 -38.84 16.34
CA LYS A 5 -50.36 -38.53 15.30
C LYS A 5 -50.06 -39.19 13.95
N LEU A 6 -48.83 -39.67 13.74
CA LEU A 6 -48.40 -40.40 12.54
C LEU A 6 -49.02 -41.80 12.41
N SER A 7 -49.54 -42.38 13.50
CA SER A 7 -50.19 -43.70 13.49
C SER A 7 -51.51 -43.73 12.70
N ALA A 8 -52.21 -42.59 12.60
CA ALA A 8 -53.55 -42.46 12.01
C ALA A 8 -53.58 -42.28 10.49
N PHE A 9 -52.43 -42.07 9.83
CA PHE A 9 -52.36 -41.87 8.38
C PHE A 9 -52.24 -43.20 7.61
N PRO A 10 -52.70 -43.28 6.35
CA PRO A 10 -52.40 -44.38 5.44
C PRO A 10 -50.89 -44.58 5.26
N ILE A 11 -50.46 -45.84 5.05
CA ILE A 11 -49.03 -46.21 4.91
C ILE A 11 -48.32 -45.36 3.86
N THR A 12 -48.98 -45.06 2.74
CA THR A 12 -48.44 -44.22 1.65
C THR A 12 -48.13 -42.78 2.10
N GLN A 13 -48.96 -42.19 2.95
CA GLN A 13 -48.73 -40.85 3.49
C GLN A 13 -47.63 -40.85 4.57
N LYS A 14 -47.48 -41.94 5.36
CA LYS A 14 -46.36 -42.07 6.30
C LYS A 14 -45.02 -42.13 5.57
N ILE A 15 -44.96 -42.90 4.48
CA ILE A 15 -43.75 -43.00 3.64
C ILE A 15 -43.40 -41.62 3.04
N ALA A 16 -44.40 -40.88 2.53
CA ALA A 16 -44.17 -39.54 1.99
C ALA A 16 -43.65 -38.55 3.03
N VAL A 17 -44.20 -38.54 4.25
CA VAL A 17 -43.74 -37.67 5.35
C VAL A 17 -42.32 -38.02 5.79
N ILE A 18 -41.99 -39.31 5.88
CA ILE A 18 -40.62 -39.77 6.20
C ILE A 18 -39.64 -39.35 5.10
N LEU A 19 -39.99 -39.51 3.83
CA LEU A 19 -39.16 -39.07 2.71
C LEU A 19 -38.92 -37.56 2.71
N ILE A 20 -39.98 -36.76 2.92
CA ILE A 20 -39.85 -35.30 3.02
C ILE A 20 -38.95 -34.91 4.18
N PHE A 21 -39.10 -35.56 5.35
CA PHE A 21 -38.25 -35.30 6.51
C PHE A 21 -36.78 -35.65 6.25
N LEU A 22 -36.51 -36.77 5.58
CA LEU A 22 -35.16 -37.18 5.19
C LEU A 22 -34.52 -36.21 4.17
N VAL A 23 -35.30 -35.72 3.20
CA VAL A 23 -34.84 -34.71 2.24
C VAL A 23 -34.53 -33.39 2.95
N LEU A 24 -35.37 -32.95 3.88
CA LEU A 24 -35.13 -31.74 4.68
C LEU A 24 -33.91 -31.89 5.59
N MET A 25 -33.71 -33.06 6.20
CA MET A 25 -32.50 -33.36 6.98
C MET A 25 -31.24 -33.36 6.13
N LEU A 26 -31.29 -33.90 4.91
CA LEU A 26 -30.18 -33.87 3.97
C LEU A 26 -29.87 -32.44 3.52
N GLN A 27 -30.89 -31.65 3.17
CA GLN A 27 -30.72 -30.24 2.80
C GLN A 27 -30.16 -29.41 3.95
N PHE A 28 -30.65 -29.62 5.18
CA PHE A 28 -30.12 -28.97 6.37
C PHE A 28 -28.67 -29.40 6.65
N GLY A 29 -28.35 -30.68 6.49
CA GLY A 29 -26.99 -31.20 6.62
C GLY A 29 -26.02 -30.63 5.57
N ILE A 30 -26.46 -30.50 4.32
CA ILE A 30 -25.71 -29.86 3.24
C ILE A 30 -25.51 -28.37 3.53
N MET A 31 -26.56 -27.67 3.99
CA MET A 31 -26.47 -26.26 4.35
C MET A 31 -25.52 -26.04 5.53
N LEU A 32 -25.58 -26.89 6.57
CA LEU A 32 -24.62 -26.87 7.67
C LEU A 32 -23.21 -27.18 7.17
N TYR A 33 -23.04 -28.18 6.30
CA TYR A 33 -21.74 -28.50 5.72
C TYR A 33 -21.16 -27.31 4.95
N PHE A 34 -21.90 -26.67 4.03
CA PHE A 34 -21.38 -25.51 3.32
C PHE A 34 -21.16 -24.29 4.21
N ARG A 35 -21.94 -24.15 5.29
CA ARG A 35 -21.77 -23.05 6.26
C ARG A 35 -20.59 -23.25 7.20
N PHE A 36 -20.26 -24.49 7.55
CA PHE A 36 -19.23 -24.82 8.55
C PHE A 36 -17.97 -25.49 7.96
N ALA A 37 -17.99 -26.01 6.73
CA ALA A 37 -16.81 -26.58 6.06
C ALA A 37 -15.66 -25.57 5.89
N PRO A 38 -15.91 -24.27 5.60
CA PRO A 38 -14.85 -23.26 5.63
C PRO A 38 -14.19 -23.19 7.01
N PHE A 39 -15.00 -23.18 8.08
CA PHE A 39 -14.54 -23.10 9.47
C PHE A 39 -13.77 -24.37 9.92
N ILE A 40 -14.18 -25.56 9.45
CA ILE A 40 -13.48 -26.82 9.75
C ILE A 40 -12.12 -26.85 9.04
N LYS A 41 -12.06 -26.45 7.77
CA LYS A 41 -10.78 -26.37 7.02
C LYS A 41 -9.83 -25.35 7.64
N GLU A 42 -10.35 -24.20 8.06
CA GLU A 42 -9.54 -23.16 8.71
C GLU A 42 -8.93 -23.65 10.02
N ASN A 43 -9.70 -24.36 10.87
CA ASN A 43 -9.16 -24.95 12.11
C ASN A 43 -8.11 -26.04 11.85
N GLU A 44 -8.29 -26.89 10.84
CA GLU A 44 -7.26 -27.88 10.45
C GLU A 44 -5.98 -27.18 9.98
N ILE A 45 -6.09 -26.12 9.17
CA ILE A 45 -4.93 -25.36 8.66
C ILE A 45 -4.21 -24.64 9.80
N VAL A 46 -4.93 -23.92 10.67
CA VAL A 46 -4.35 -23.19 11.81
C VAL A 46 -3.64 -24.15 12.78
N SER A 47 -4.28 -25.26 13.14
CA SER A 47 -3.65 -26.27 14.01
C SER A 47 -2.41 -26.92 13.39
N THR A 48 -2.37 -27.03 12.05
CA THR A 48 -1.20 -27.54 11.33
C THR A 48 -0.07 -26.52 11.33
N PHE A 49 -0.39 -25.24 11.06
CA PHE A 49 0.58 -24.15 11.11
C PHE A 49 1.18 -23.96 12.51
N GLU A 50 0.34 -23.89 13.55
CA GLU A 50 0.82 -23.77 14.94
C GLU A 50 1.72 -24.94 15.35
N LYS A 51 1.40 -26.16 14.91
CA LYS A 51 2.24 -27.33 15.14
C LYS A 51 3.57 -27.25 14.39
N SER A 52 3.56 -26.80 13.13
CA SER A 52 4.76 -26.60 12.32
C SER A 52 5.67 -25.53 12.93
N VAL A 53 5.12 -24.37 13.26
CA VAL A 53 5.81 -23.28 13.96
C VAL A 53 6.38 -23.75 15.30
N GLY A 54 5.57 -24.45 16.12
CA GLY A 54 6.01 -24.96 17.41
C GLY A 54 7.14 -26.00 17.33
N ASN A 55 7.39 -26.60 16.16
CA ASN A 55 8.55 -27.46 15.95
C ASN A 55 9.82 -26.68 15.61
N VAL A 56 9.71 -25.40 15.20
CA VAL A 56 10.84 -24.56 14.80
C VAL A 56 11.16 -23.50 15.86
N THR A 57 10.17 -23.01 16.62
CA THR A 57 10.35 -21.97 17.63
C THR A 57 9.43 -22.12 18.84
N ASP A 58 9.94 -21.74 20.02
CA ASP A 58 9.17 -21.61 21.27
C ASP A 58 8.70 -20.17 21.53
N VAL A 59 8.89 -19.25 20.57
CA VAL A 59 8.50 -17.84 20.72
C VAL A 59 6.98 -17.72 20.81
N ALA A 60 6.50 -17.13 21.91
CA ALA A 60 5.08 -16.98 22.14
C ALA A 60 4.44 -16.01 21.12
N SER A 61 3.31 -16.41 20.54
CA SER A 61 2.41 -15.55 19.79
C SER A 61 1.16 -15.26 20.60
N THR A 62 0.71 -14.01 20.61
CA THR A 62 -0.55 -13.64 21.26
C THR A 62 -1.34 -12.66 20.42
N TYR A 63 -2.60 -12.99 20.20
CA TYR A 63 -3.59 -12.03 19.74
C TYR A 63 -3.90 -11.03 20.86
N LEU A 64 -4.03 -9.76 20.50
CA LEU A 64 -4.50 -8.76 21.44
C LEU A 64 -5.95 -9.08 21.81
N ASN A 65 -6.24 -9.13 23.11
CA ASN A 65 -7.59 -9.29 23.62
C ASN A 65 -8.07 -7.99 24.29
N ASP A 66 -9.38 -7.77 24.24
CA ASP A 66 -10.10 -6.54 24.58
C ASP A 66 -10.09 -6.16 26.09
N GLU A 67 -9.35 -6.88 26.93
CA GLU A 67 -9.44 -6.74 28.39
C GLU A 67 -8.66 -5.52 28.95
N MET A 68 -7.79 -4.89 28.14
CA MET A 68 -6.92 -3.81 28.63
C MET A 68 -7.53 -2.43 28.37
N LYS A 69 -7.92 -1.73 29.45
CA LYS A 69 -8.39 -0.34 29.38
C LYS A 69 -7.22 0.62 29.17
N ILE A 70 -7.04 1.08 27.93
CA ILE A 70 -6.07 2.12 27.56
C ILE A 70 -6.80 3.29 26.93
N THR A 71 -6.35 4.50 27.24
CA THR A 71 -6.84 5.70 26.56
C THR A 71 -6.15 5.84 25.22
N ILE A 72 -6.91 5.73 24.13
CA ILE A 72 -6.41 5.88 22.76
C ILE A 72 -6.65 7.34 22.33
N PRO A 73 -5.61 8.12 22.00
CA PRO A 73 -5.80 9.47 21.46
C PRO A 73 -6.46 9.43 20.08
N SER A 74 -7.05 10.53 19.61
CA SER A 74 -7.69 10.58 18.29
C SER A 74 -6.70 10.54 17.12
N LYS A 75 -5.44 10.86 17.36
CA LYS A 75 -4.36 10.70 16.38
C LYS A 75 -3.05 10.42 17.07
N ALA A 76 -2.21 9.59 16.46
CA ALA A 76 -0.86 9.30 16.94
C ALA A 76 0.03 8.85 15.78
N ARG A 77 1.32 9.15 15.88
CA ARG A 77 2.36 8.68 14.96
C ARG A 77 3.61 8.25 15.70
N ILE A 78 4.46 7.50 15.02
CA ILE A 78 5.83 7.24 15.46
C ILE A 78 6.57 8.58 15.59
N PRO A 79 7.52 8.71 16.54
CA PRO A 79 8.22 9.97 16.76
C PRO A 79 9.24 10.28 15.66
N HIS A 80 9.89 9.26 15.09
CA HIS A 80 10.93 9.43 14.07
C HIS A 80 10.69 8.42 12.93
N GLY A 81 10.36 8.91 11.74
CA GLY A 81 10.17 8.07 10.55
C GLY A 81 11.47 7.80 9.81
N ASN A 82 11.75 6.56 9.44
CA ASN A 82 12.87 6.25 8.55
C ASN A 82 12.53 6.61 7.09
N PRO A 83 13.51 6.95 6.24
CA PRO A 83 13.22 7.23 4.84
C PRO A 83 12.65 6.03 4.08
N ARG A 84 11.95 6.28 2.99
CA ARG A 84 11.30 5.25 2.16
C ARG A 84 12.30 4.32 1.46
N TYR A 85 11.82 3.13 1.05
CA TYR A 85 12.47 2.22 0.11
C TYR A 85 11.57 1.94 -1.11
N TYR A 86 12.17 1.42 -2.19
CA TYR A 86 11.45 1.07 -3.41
C TYR A 86 11.62 -0.41 -3.72
N GLN A 87 10.52 -1.17 -3.68
CA GLN A 87 10.47 -2.57 -4.13
C GLN A 87 10.52 -2.72 -5.65
N MET A 88 10.42 -1.59 -6.37
CA MET A 88 10.44 -1.54 -7.82
C MET A 88 9.39 -2.48 -8.42
N GLU A 89 9.80 -3.36 -9.33
CA GLU A 89 8.88 -4.23 -10.07
C GLU A 89 8.60 -5.59 -9.39
N ARG A 90 9.30 -5.89 -8.29
CA ARG A 90 9.28 -7.21 -7.64
C ARG A 90 8.19 -7.32 -6.58
N GLY A 91 7.71 -8.54 -6.34
CA GLY A 91 6.68 -8.86 -5.34
C GLY A 91 7.19 -8.93 -3.89
N THR A 92 8.10 -8.04 -3.49
CA THR A 92 8.88 -8.13 -2.22
C THR A 92 8.36 -7.20 -1.12
N CYS A 93 7.11 -6.74 -1.22
CA CYS A 93 6.49 -5.82 -0.24
C CYS A 93 6.59 -6.33 1.22
N TRP A 94 6.48 -7.64 1.42
CA TRP A 94 6.58 -8.31 2.70
C TRP A 94 7.97 -8.12 3.35
N ASP A 95 9.05 -8.22 2.55
CA ASP A 95 10.42 -7.96 3.00
C ASP A 95 10.60 -6.50 3.41
N PHE A 96 10.12 -5.57 2.59
CA PHE A 96 10.22 -4.13 2.88
C PHE A 96 9.43 -3.72 4.12
N ALA A 97 8.26 -4.32 4.33
CA ALA A 97 7.47 -4.11 5.53
C ALA A 97 8.22 -4.59 6.78
N LEU A 98 8.81 -5.79 6.73
CA LEU A 98 9.57 -6.34 7.84
C LEU A 98 10.86 -5.54 8.11
N ILE A 99 11.63 -5.20 7.08
CA ILE A 99 12.82 -4.34 7.22
C ILE A 99 12.45 -2.98 7.77
N GLY A 100 11.40 -2.34 7.25
CA GLY A 100 10.97 -1.04 7.74
C GLY A 100 10.57 -1.06 9.22
N PHE A 101 9.96 -2.15 9.68
CA PHE A 101 9.70 -2.39 11.11
C PHE A 101 10.99 -2.61 11.91
N LEU A 102 11.92 -3.44 11.43
CA LEU A 102 13.19 -3.72 12.11
C LEU A 102 14.04 -2.45 12.24
N GLU A 103 14.09 -1.62 11.20
CA GLU A 103 14.79 -0.34 11.21
C GLU A 103 14.17 0.64 12.20
N ASP A 104 12.83 0.72 12.31
CA ASP A 104 12.18 1.56 13.33
C ASP A 104 12.52 1.04 14.74
N SER A 105 12.37 -0.27 14.98
CA SER A 105 12.72 -0.89 16.25
C SER A 105 14.17 -0.62 16.66
N TYR A 106 15.12 -0.81 15.72
CA TYR A 106 16.54 -0.55 15.93
C TYR A 106 16.83 0.92 16.23
N ARG A 107 16.29 1.84 15.42
CA ARG A 107 16.49 3.28 15.61
C ARG A 107 15.99 3.74 16.97
N GLN A 108 14.75 3.36 17.29
CA GLN A 108 14.10 3.78 18.51
C GLN A 108 14.74 3.17 19.77
N ASN A 109 15.27 1.94 19.70
CA ASN A 109 16.11 1.38 20.78
C ASN A 109 17.45 2.13 20.91
N GLY A 110 18.08 2.45 19.77
CA GLY A 110 19.32 3.22 19.74
C GLY A 110 19.16 4.60 20.37
N ILE A 111 18.12 5.35 20.01
CA ILE A 111 17.82 6.66 20.59
C ILE A 111 17.57 6.53 22.11
N ALA A 112 16.73 5.57 22.53
CA ALA A 112 16.40 5.38 23.94
C ALA A 112 17.63 5.07 24.82
N LYS A 113 18.63 4.38 24.27
CA LYS A 113 19.91 4.07 24.94
C LYS A 113 20.99 5.14 24.72
N GLY A 114 20.71 6.16 23.90
CA GLY A 114 21.68 7.18 23.51
C GLY A 114 22.78 6.67 22.59
N PHE A 115 22.54 5.60 21.83
CA PHE A 115 23.45 5.02 20.84
C PHE A 115 23.31 5.60 19.44
N LEU A 116 22.16 6.23 19.15
CA LEU A 116 21.89 6.99 17.94
C LEU A 116 21.31 8.35 18.32
N GLU A 117 21.62 9.38 17.55
CA GLU A 117 20.94 10.66 17.62
C GLU A 117 19.54 10.58 16.97
N GLU A 118 18.65 11.52 17.30
CA GLU A 118 17.26 11.50 16.79
C GLU A 118 17.20 11.53 15.25
N ASN A 119 18.16 12.18 14.59
CA ASN A 119 18.24 12.28 13.14
C ASN A 119 19.02 11.14 12.48
N GLU A 120 19.61 10.23 13.25
CA GLU A 120 20.34 9.10 12.68
C GLU A 120 19.42 7.89 12.46
N TYR A 121 19.68 7.16 11.39
CA TYR A 121 19.05 5.88 11.10
C TYR A 121 20.06 4.92 10.48
N VAL A 122 19.80 3.61 10.57
CA VAL A 122 20.60 2.58 9.92
C VAL A 122 19.73 1.78 8.97
N ARG A 123 20.22 1.57 7.76
CA ARG A 123 19.55 0.78 6.72
C ARG A 123 19.94 -0.69 6.77
N PHE A 124 18.94 -1.57 6.71
CA PHE A 124 19.13 -3.01 6.61
C PHE A 124 18.84 -3.54 5.21
N SER A 125 19.57 -4.57 4.80
CA SER A 125 19.47 -5.14 3.46
C SER A 125 18.19 -5.96 3.33
N THR A 126 17.23 -5.42 2.57
CA THR A 126 16.04 -6.16 2.12
C THR A 126 16.42 -7.35 1.24
N GLN A 127 17.48 -7.22 0.44
CA GLN A 127 17.99 -8.27 -0.44
C GLN A 127 18.44 -9.50 0.34
N VAL A 128 19.20 -9.29 1.43
CA VAL A 128 19.66 -10.39 2.30
C VAL A 128 18.51 -11.05 3.02
N LEU A 129 17.55 -10.28 3.55
CA LEU A 129 16.36 -10.84 4.21
C LEU A 129 15.61 -11.79 3.28
N GLY A 130 15.30 -11.35 2.06
CA GLY A 130 14.59 -12.16 1.08
C GLY A 130 15.33 -13.46 0.75
N ILE A 131 16.65 -13.38 0.49
CA ILE A 131 17.48 -14.56 0.22
C ILE A 131 17.46 -15.54 1.41
N ARG A 132 17.71 -15.04 2.63
CA ARG A 132 17.77 -15.87 3.83
C ARG A 132 16.41 -16.51 4.13
N MET A 133 15.31 -15.77 4.01
CA MET A 133 13.99 -16.34 4.21
C MET A 133 13.72 -17.52 3.25
N VAL A 134 14.08 -17.38 1.97
CA VAL A 134 13.96 -18.49 0.99
C VAL A 134 14.77 -19.71 1.45
N GLU A 135 15.99 -19.51 1.95
CA GLU A 135 16.84 -20.59 2.48
C GLU A 135 16.17 -21.31 3.66
N HIS A 136 15.68 -20.58 4.65
CA HIS A 136 14.97 -21.16 5.82
C HIS A 136 13.67 -21.85 5.41
N CYS A 137 12.90 -21.28 4.48
CA CYS A 137 11.69 -21.90 3.95
C CYS A 137 11.95 -23.20 3.19
N LYS A 138 13.11 -23.35 2.52
CA LYS A 138 13.49 -24.63 1.89
C LYS A 138 13.79 -25.72 2.91
N GLU A 139 14.37 -25.35 4.04
CA GLU A 139 14.64 -26.26 5.15
C GLU A 139 13.37 -26.62 5.93
N HIS A 140 12.41 -25.68 5.98
CA HIS A 140 11.14 -25.79 6.70
C HIS A 140 9.92 -25.47 5.82
N PRO A 141 9.67 -26.25 4.76
CA PRO A 141 8.59 -25.97 3.80
C PRO A 141 7.19 -26.06 4.44
N ASP A 142 7.05 -26.71 5.59
CA ASP A 142 5.81 -26.82 6.34
C ASP A 142 5.40 -25.49 7.02
N VAL A 143 6.34 -24.59 7.26
CA VAL A 143 6.07 -23.23 7.80
C VAL A 143 5.65 -22.28 6.68
N CYS A 144 6.30 -22.34 5.52
CA CYS A 144 6.11 -21.39 4.42
C CYS A 144 5.08 -21.85 3.37
N ASN A 145 4.16 -22.74 3.76
CA ASN A 145 3.17 -23.33 2.86
C ASN A 145 1.87 -22.48 2.78
N THR A 146 1.99 -21.21 2.40
CA THR A 146 0.82 -20.34 2.15
C THR A 146 0.41 -20.45 0.68
N PRO A 147 -0.84 -20.87 0.37
CA PRO A 147 -1.32 -20.94 -1.01
C PRO A 147 -1.34 -19.55 -1.68
N GLY A 148 -0.66 -19.42 -2.82
CA GLY A 148 -0.61 -18.16 -3.60
C GLY A 148 0.73 -17.43 -3.54
N ASP A 149 1.62 -17.80 -2.61
CA ASP A 149 2.96 -17.23 -2.53
C ASP A 149 3.96 -17.96 -3.43
N SER A 150 4.76 -17.18 -4.15
CA SER A 150 5.76 -17.71 -5.09
C SER A 150 7.07 -18.14 -4.41
N LEU A 151 7.17 -18.03 -3.07
CA LEU A 151 8.30 -18.58 -2.31
C LEU A 151 8.43 -20.11 -2.45
N LEU A 152 7.30 -20.82 -2.62
CA LEU A 152 7.30 -22.26 -2.98
C LEU A 152 7.86 -22.54 -4.39
N LEU A 153 8.02 -21.51 -5.22
CA LEU A 153 8.60 -21.57 -6.55
C LEU A 153 10.08 -21.14 -6.57
N ASN A 154 10.73 -21.03 -5.41
CA ASN A 154 12.12 -20.58 -5.28
C ASN A 154 12.33 -19.16 -5.83
N SER A 155 11.45 -18.24 -5.42
CA SER A 155 11.58 -16.81 -5.67
C SER A 155 11.45 -16.05 -4.35
N THR A 156 12.07 -14.88 -4.28
CA THR A 156 11.90 -13.90 -3.20
C THR A 156 10.61 -13.08 -3.35
N SER A 157 9.95 -13.14 -4.52
CA SER A 157 8.67 -12.48 -4.76
C SER A 157 7.51 -13.28 -4.14
N GLY A 158 6.66 -12.61 -3.36
CA GLY A 158 5.49 -13.19 -2.68
C GLY A 158 5.88 -13.97 -1.41
N GLY A 159 5.46 -13.47 -0.25
CA GLY A 159 5.80 -14.03 1.05
C GLY A 159 5.05 -13.36 2.20
N GLU A 160 5.23 -13.90 3.39
CA GLU A 160 4.47 -13.50 4.57
C GLU A 160 5.36 -13.00 5.71
N ILE A 161 4.97 -11.86 6.29
CA ILE A 161 5.72 -11.21 7.37
C ILE A 161 5.79 -12.09 8.63
N ASN A 162 4.76 -12.90 8.88
CA ASN A 162 4.71 -13.79 10.04
C ASN A 162 5.63 -15.02 9.90
N TRP A 163 6.27 -15.28 8.76
CA TRP A 163 7.26 -16.37 8.74
C TRP A 163 8.51 -16.04 9.55
N PHE A 164 8.82 -14.76 9.69
CA PHE A 164 10.00 -14.28 10.39
C PHE A 164 10.13 -14.77 11.83
N TYR A 165 9.04 -14.79 12.61
CA TYR A 165 9.12 -15.24 14.01
C TYR A 165 9.38 -16.74 14.15
N SER A 166 9.08 -17.51 13.09
CA SER A 166 9.29 -18.95 13.04
C SER A 166 10.76 -19.31 12.87
N PHE A 167 11.62 -18.38 12.47
CA PHE A 167 13.02 -18.64 12.17
C PHE A 167 13.98 -17.83 13.05
N PRO A 168 14.22 -18.24 14.32
CA PRO A 168 15.18 -17.57 15.19
C PRO A 168 16.61 -17.49 14.61
N GLY A 169 16.96 -18.40 13.70
CA GLY A 169 18.21 -18.35 12.96
C GLY A 169 18.37 -17.11 12.08
N LEU A 170 17.28 -16.41 11.72
CA LEU A 170 17.36 -15.15 10.96
C LEU A 170 17.82 -13.97 11.82
N TYR A 171 17.67 -14.01 13.15
CA TYR A 171 17.87 -12.84 14.00
C TYR A 171 19.34 -12.37 14.11
N ASN A 172 20.30 -13.19 13.65
CA ASN A 172 21.71 -12.83 13.50
C ASN A 172 22.18 -12.77 12.03
N GLN A 173 21.25 -12.94 11.07
CA GLN A 173 21.52 -12.95 9.63
C GLN A 173 21.04 -11.68 8.91
N ILE A 174 20.39 -10.75 9.62
CA ILE A 174 20.06 -9.42 9.09
C ILE A 174 21.37 -8.62 8.95
N LEU A 175 21.63 -8.13 7.75
CA LEU A 175 22.86 -7.40 7.41
C LEU A 175 22.57 -5.93 7.09
N PRO A 176 23.55 -5.02 7.25
CA PRO A 176 23.44 -3.65 6.77
C PRO A 176 23.25 -3.61 5.26
N ASP A 177 22.48 -2.64 4.76
CA ASP A 177 22.19 -2.47 3.32
C ASP A 177 23.46 -2.38 2.45
N SER A 178 24.54 -1.80 2.97
CA SER A 178 25.81 -1.62 2.25
C SER A 178 26.57 -2.91 1.96
N VAL A 179 26.20 -4.03 2.60
CA VAL A 179 26.69 -5.36 2.22
C VAL A 179 26.11 -5.77 0.88
N CYS A 180 24.82 -5.51 0.69
CA CYS A 180 24.03 -6.05 -0.40
C CYS A 180 22.81 -5.15 -0.66
N PRO A 181 22.98 -4.08 -1.45
CA PRO A 181 21.88 -3.21 -1.81
C PRO A 181 20.81 -3.97 -2.60
N TYR A 182 19.56 -3.51 -2.49
CA TYR A 182 18.43 -4.11 -3.18
C TYR A 182 18.56 -4.10 -4.71
N THR A 183 18.29 -5.22 -5.35
CA THR A 183 18.26 -5.34 -6.82
C THR A 183 16.83 -5.20 -7.36
N PRO A 184 16.59 -4.39 -8.40
CA PRO A 184 15.23 -4.04 -8.81
C PRO A 184 14.57 -5.08 -9.73
N THR A 185 15.29 -6.12 -10.16
CA THR A 185 14.88 -7.12 -11.16
C THR A 185 14.86 -8.52 -10.56
N ASP A 186 14.01 -9.39 -11.10
CA ASP A 186 13.96 -10.80 -10.68
C ASP A 186 15.22 -11.58 -11.10
N GLU A 187 15.92 -11.16 -12.16
CA GLU A 187 17.16 -11.83 -12.63
C GLU A 187 18.26 -11.84 -11.56
N ASP A 188 18.36 -10.76 -10.79
CA ASP A 188 19.38 -10.57 -9.76
C ASP A 188 18.83 -10.82 -8.35
N GLU A 189 17.70 -11.51 -8.22
CA GLU A 189 16.99 -11.67 -6.94
C GLU A 189 17.76 -12.50 -5.90
N PHE A 190 18.78 -13.26 -6.31
CA PHE A 190 19.65 -14.06 -5.44
C PHE A 190 21.11 -13.60 -5.43
N VAL A 191 21.42 -12.45 -6.04
CA VAL A 191 22.80 -11.97 -6.18
C VAL A 191 23.23 -11.20 -4.93
N CYS A 192 24.22 -11.75 -4.21
CA CYS A 192 24.73 -11.15 -2.98
C CYS A 192 26.14 -11.67 -2.59
N ASP A 193 27.16 -11.33 -3.38
CA ASP A 193 28.50 -11.96 -3.28
C ASP A 193 29.17 -11.85 -1.90
N LYS A 194 28.90 -10.77 -1.15
CA LYS A 194 29.52 -10.49 0.15
C LYS A 194 28.76 -11.07 1.35
N MET A 195 27.59 -11.67 1.12
CA MET A 195 26.67 -12.09 2.19
C MET A 195 27.34 -13.02 3.21
N GLU A 196 27.99 -14.08 2.73
CA GLU A 196 28.59 -15.11 3.59
C GLU A 196 29.80 -14.62 4.38
N GLU A 197 30.60 -13.72 3.81
CA GLU A 197 31.74 -13.11 4.51
C GLU A 197 31.26 -12.12 5.57
N ALA A 198 30.33 -11.23 5.20
CA ALA A 198 29.76 -10.25 6.11
C ALA A 198 28.99 -10.89 7.27
N THR A 199 28.29 -12.01 7.04
CA THR A 199 27.55 -12.74 8.09
C THR A 199 28.47 -13.19 9.24
N LYS A 200 29.71 -13.61 8.94
CA LYS A 200 30.67 -14.10 9.96
C LYS A 200 31.10 -13.02 10.96
N THR A 201 31.08 -11.77 10.54
CA THR A 201 31.55 -10.62 11.33
C THR A 201 30.43 -9.60 11.58
N ASN A 202 29.17 -10.01 11.39
CA ASN A 202 28.01 -9.14 11.53
C ASN A 202 27.80 -8.72 13.00
N PRO A 203 27.81 -7.40 13.30
CA PRO A 203 27.47 -6.91 14.63
C PRO A 203 25.95 -6.87 14.90
N ILE A 204 25.10 -6.87 13.86
CA ILE A 204 23.65 -6.75 14.03
C ILE A 204 23.06 -8.06 14.57
N LYS A 205 22.55 -8.00 15.80
CA LYS A 205 22.03 -9.16 16.54
C LYS A 205 20.91 -8.73 17.45
N PHE A 206 19.89 -9.56 17.49
CA PHE A 206 18.76 -9.38 18.38
C PHE A 206 18.06 -10.70 18.63
N ASN A 207 17.10 -10.69 19.55
CA ASN A 207 16.17 -11.79 19.73
C ASN A 207 14.74 -11.27 19.68
N VAL A 208 13.85 -11.99 19.03
CA VAL A 208 12.41 -11.80 19.18
C VAL A 208 11.95 -12.64 20.38
N THR A 209 11.39 -11.99 21.38
CA THR A 209 10.89 -12.67 22.60
C THR A 209 9.40 -12.96 22.53
N LYS A 210 8.65 -12.19 21.73
CA LYS A 210 7.20 -12.34 21.59
C LYS A 210 6.70 -11.74 20.28
N MET A 211 5.69 -12.36 19.68
CA MET A 211 4.90 -11.81 18.59
C MET A 211 3.52 -11.38 19.09
N ASN A 212 3.13 -10.13 18.85
CA ASN A 212 1.81 -9.59 19.20
C ASN A 212 1.05 -9.30 17.92
N ILE A 213 -0.18 -9.82 17.79
CA ILE A 213 -1.00 -9.70 16.58
C ILE A 213 -2.27 -8.91 16.89
N ALA A 214 -2.61 -7.95 16.05
CA ALA A 214 -3.88 -7.23 16.07
C ALA A 214 -4.62 -7.40 14.73
N THR A 215 -5.93 -7.63 14.77
CA THR A 215 -6.75 -7.93 13.58
C THR A 215 -7.98 -7.04 13.44
N THR A 216 -8.18 -6.10 14.36
CA THR A 216 -9.26 -5.11 14.31
C THR A 216 -8.69 -3.69 14.40
N VAL A 217 -9.44 -2.70 13.92
CA VAL A 217 -9.03 -1.29 13.98
C VAL A 217 -8.68 -0.87 15.41
N GLU A 218 -9.51 -1.28 16.38
CA GLU A 218 -9.31 -0.96 17.78
C GLU A 218 -8.07 -1.64 18.37
N ASP A 219 -7.86 -2.93 18.08
CA ASP A 219 -6.70 -3.67 18.58
C ASP A 219 -5.39 -3.13 18.00
N VAL A 220 -5.39 -2.72 16.74
CA VAL A 220 -4.21 -2.12 16.09
C VAL A 220 -3.84 -0.82 16.80
N LYS A 221 -4.82 0.04 17.08
CA LYS A 221 -4.60 1.28 17.84
C LYS A 221 -4.12 0.98 19.26
N LYS A 222 -4.73 0.02 19.96
CA LYS A 222 -4.31 -0.41 21.30
C LYS A 222 -2.86 -0.90 21.28
N LEU A 223 -2.51 -1.80 20.37
CA LEU A 223 -1.17 -2.34 20.22
C LEU A 223 -0.15 -1.21 19.95
N PHE A 224 -0.45 -0.32 19.01
CA PHE A 224 0.41 0.82 18.69
C PHE A 224 0.69 1.70 19.92
N ILE A 225 -0.34 2.02 20.71
CA ILE A 225 -0.19 2.83 21.91
C ILE A 225 0.52 2.06 23.04
N GLN A 226 0.20 0.77 23.23
CA GLN A 226 0.85 -0.10 24.21
C GLN A 226 2.35 -0.22 24.00
N LYS A 227 2.78 -0.29 22.74
CA LYS A 227 4.19 -0.39 22.38
C LYS A 227 4.90 0.97 22.35
N GLY A 228 4.23 2.05 22.76
CA GLY A 228 4.82 3.38 22.88
C GLY A 228 4.96 4.10 21.55
N LYS A 229 3.97 3.94 20.65
CA LYS A 229 3.96 4.53 19.30
C LYS A 229 5.14 4.05 18.45
N ARG A 230 5.30 2.73 18.36
CA ARG A 230 6.31 2.06 17.52
C ARG A 230 5.66 1.53 16.27
N ALA A 231 6.41 1.45 15.18
CA ALA A 231 5.89 0.93 13.92
C ALA A 231 5.32 -0.49 14.10
N LEU A 232 4.27 -0.79 13.34
CA LEU A 232 3.72 -2.15 13.22
C LEU A 232 3.92 -2.61 11.78
N THR A 233 4.20 -3.89 11.57
CA THR A 233 4.06 -4.43 10.21
C THR A 233 2.57 -4.52 9.88
N TRP A 234 2.22 -4.27 8.62
CA TRP A 234 0.85 -4.29 8.14
C TRP A 234 0.73 -5.29 7.01
N THR A 235 -0.19 -6.24 7.13
CA THR A 235 -0.57 -7.16 6.07
C THR A 235 -2.04 -6.99 5.77
N SER A 236 -2.36 -6.78 4.50
CA SER A 236 -3.75 -6.76 4.03
C SER A 236 -3.84 -7.26 2.60
N LEU A 237 -5.00 -7.80 2.24
CA LEU A 237 -5.34 -8.10 0.86
C LEU A 237 -5.69 -6.79 0.14
N ILE A 238 -5.17 -6.61 -1.06
CA ILE A 238 -5.52 -5.51 -1.97
C ILE A 238 -6.52 -5.98 -3.02
N HIS A 239 -7.31 -5.05 -3.53
CA HIS A 239 -8.27 -5.31 -4.60
C HIS A 239 -8.08 -4.36 -5.78
N ASP A 240 -8.67 -4.74 -6.90
CA ASP A 240 -8.98 -3.84 -7.99
C ASP A 240 -10.49 -3.53 -7.97
N ASP A 241 -10.84 -2.29 -8.26
CA ASP A 241 -12.20 -1.84 -8.53
C ASP A 241 -12.52 -2.04 -10.01
N PHE A 242 -13.70 -2.59 -10.30
CA PHE A 242 -14.28 -2.59 -11.63
C PHE A 242 -15.36 -1.52 -11.77
N GLU A 243 -15.14 -0.64 -12.73
CA GLU A 243 -16.08 0.42 -13.08
C GLU A 243 -16.62 0.23 -14.48
N TYR A 244 -17.88 0.61 -14.67
CA TYR A 244 -18.59 0.42 -15.92
C TYR A 244 -19.18 1.75 -16.39
N PHE A 245 -18.74 2.20 -17.55
CA PHE A 245 -19.19 3.46 -18.17
C PHE A 245 -20.10 3.15 -19.36
N PRO A 246 -21.42 3.42 -19.29
CA PRO A 246 -22.35 3.14 -20.39
C PRO A 246 -22.00 3.92 -21.66
N CYS A 247 -21.90 3.22 -22.80
CA CYS A 247 -21.55 3.86 -24.07
C CYS A 247 -22.59 4.87 -24.57
N THR A 248 -23.81 4.79 -24.08
CA THR A 248 -24.87 5.76 -24.35
C THR A 248 -24.57 7.13 -23.74
N GLU A 249 -23.85 7.18 -22.62
CA GLU A 249 -23.50 8.41 -21.89
C GLU A 249 -22.03 8.83 -22.08
N TYR A 250 -21.17 7.86 -22.39
CA TYR A 250 -19.71 7.99 -22.50
C TYR A 250 -19.20 7.48 -23.85
N ALA A 251 -19.81 7.94 -24.93
CA ALA A 251 -19.47 7.52 -26.30
C ALA A 251 -17.98 7.75 -26.64
N ASP A 252 -17.37 8.83 -26.14
CA ASP A 252 -15.95 9.14 -26.40
C ASP A 252 -15.01 8.08 -25.81
N LEU A 253 -15.31 7.57 -24.61
CA LEU A 253 -14.54 6.47 -24.01
C LEU A 253 -14.71 5.19 -24.84
N CYS A 254 -15.93 4.89 -25.28
CA CYS A 254 -16.20 3.69 -26.08
C CYS A 254 -15.55 3.74 -27.47
N ASN A 255 -15.46 4.92 -28.06
CA ASN A 255 -14.89 5.12 -29.40
C ASN A 255 -13.36 5.29 -29.39
N SER A 256 -12.74 5.45 -28.21
CA SER A 256 -11.29 5.62 -28.07
C SER A 256 -10.47 4.40 -28.55
N GLY A 257 -11.07 3.20 -28.55
CA GLY A 257 -10.36 1.95 -28.81
C GLY A 257 -9.30 1.60 -27.74
N LEU A 258 -9.29 2.31 -26.60
CA LEU A 258 -8.38 2.07 -25.49
C LEU A 258 -8.88 0.96 -24.56
N TYR A 259 -10.19 0.90 -24.35
CA TYR A 259 -10.82 0.08 -23.32
C TYR A 259 -11.54 -1.15 -23.86
N GLU A 260 -11.72 -2.14 -22.98
CA GLU A 260 -12.57 -3.29 -23.26
C GLU A 260 -14.04 -2.88 -23.28
N ILE A 261 -14.73 -3.21 -24.38
CA ILE A 261 -16.17 -2.99 -24.52
C ILE A 261 -16.89 -4.30 -24.20
N ILE A 262 -17.70 -4.28 -23.17
CA ILE A 262 -18.45 -5.43 -22.69
C ILE A 262 -19.95 -5.13 -22.63
N LYS A 263 -20.75 -6.14 -22.35
CA LYS A 263 -22.14 -5.93 -21.95
C LYS A 263 -22.19 -5.31 -20.56
N CYS A 264 -22.97 -4.23 -20.42
CA CYS A 264 -23.17 -3.58 -19.14
C CYS A 264 -23.75 -4.57 -18.11
N PRO A 265 -23.35 -4.48 -16.84
CA PRO A 265 -24.08 -5.10 -15.73
C PRO A 265 -25.55 -4.68 -15.73
N ILE A 266 -26.45 -5.55 -15.25
CA ILE A 266 -27.91 -5.34 -15.29
C ILE A 266 -28.33 -3.97 -14.71
N LYS A 267 -27.61 -3.48 -13.69
CA LYS A 267 -27.87 -2.18 -13.05
C LYS A 267 -27.73 -0.98 -13.98
N TYR A 268 -26.97 -1.12 -15.07
CA TYR A 268 -26.72 -0.08 -16.08
C TYR A 268 -27.51 -0.30 -17.39
N GLY A 269 -28.38 -1.33 -17.45
CA GLY A 269 -29.18 -1.66 -18.62
C GLY A 269 -28.54 -2.68 -19.56
N ASN A 270 -29.09 -2.82 -20.77
CA ASN A 270 -28.72 -3.87 -21.73
C ASN A 270 -27.72 -3.42 -22.82
N ASP A 271 -27.24 -2.18 -22.72
CA ASP A 271 -26.30 -1.61 -23.67
C ASP A 271 -24.86 -2.08 -23.42
N ASN A 272 -23.92 -1.57 -24.23
CA ASN A 272 -22.51 -1.84 -24.04
C ASN A 272 -21.89 -0.80 -23.08
N CYS A 273 -20.91 -1.24 -22.30
CA CYS A 273 -20.15 -0.41 -21.36
C CYS A 273 -18.66 -0.55 -21.66
N VAL A 274 -17.92 0.52 -21.40
CA VAL A 274 -16.47 0.45 -21.15
C VAL A 274 -16.25 -0.13 -19.76
N LYS A 275 -15.44 -1.18 -19.65
CA LYS A 275 -14.95 -1.68 -18.36
C LYS A 275 -13.58 -1.06 -18.07
N ILE A 276 -13.45 -0.44 -16.90
CA ILE A 276 -12.18 0.07 -16.39
C ILE A 276 -11.80 -0.70 -15.13
N THR A 277 -10.54 -1.10 -15.05
CA THR A 277 -9.95 -1.71 -13.85
C THR A 277 -9.08 -0.67 -13.17
N LEU A 278 -9.40 -0.33 -11.93
CA LEU A 278 -8.64 0.64 -11.15
C LEU A 278 -8.05 -0.05 -9.91
N PRO A 279 -6.81 0.26 -9.51
CA PRO A 279 -6.33 -0.20 -8.23
C PRO A 279 -7.12 0.44 -7.10
N MET A 280 -7.12 -0.22 -5.94
CA MET A 280 -7.63 0.27 -4.65
C MET A 280 -6.95 1.56 -4.14
N TYR A 281 -6.17 2.29 -4.93
CA TYR A 281 -5.54 3.54 -4.49
C TYR A 281 -5.59 4.62 -5.56
N THR A 282 -5.54 5.86 -5.10
CA THR A 282 -5.45 7.05 -5.95
C THR A 282 -4.00 7.53 -6.08
N PRO A 283 -3.68 8.37 -7.08
CA PRO A 283 -2.40 9.06 -7.14
C PRO A 283 -2.17 10.00 -5.95
N ASP A 284 -3.22 10.37 -5.21
CA ASP A 284 -3.17 11.15 -3.95
C ASP A 284 -2.82 10.28 -2.73
N ALA A 285 -2.36 9.04 -2.96
CA ALA A 285 -1.93 8.10 -1.93
C ALA A 285 -3.02 7.71 -0.91
N GLU A 286 -4.29 7.83 -1.29
CA GLU A 286 -5.43 7.38 -0.50
C GLU A 286 -5.89 6.02 -1.02
N PHE A 287 -6.00 5.05 -0.12
CA PHE A 287 -6.70 3.81 -0.44
C PHE A 287 -8.20 4.08 -0.52
N ASP A 288 -8.83 3.44 -1.48
CA ASP A 288 -10.19 3.68 -1.92
C ASP A 288 -10.87 2.37 -2.30
N ARG A 289 -12.20 2.35 -2.41
CA ARG A 289 -12.97 1.18 -2.85
C ARG A 289 -14.24 1.60 -3.56
N HIS A 290 -14.60 0.93 -4.65
CA HIS A 290 -15.83 1.24 -5.40
C HIS A 290 -16.44 0.03 -6.08
N GLU A 291 -17.75 0.14 -6.32
CA GLU A 291 -18.56 -0.81 -7.10
C GLU A 291 -18.29 -2.29 -6.81
N GLU A 292 -17.56 -2.96 -7.70
CA GLU A 292 -17.25 -4.37 -7.69
C GLU A 292 -15.76 -4.54 -7.43
N MET A 293 -15.42 -5.16 -6.30
CA MET A 293 -14.04 -5.45 -5.92
C MET A 293 -13.64 -6.84 -6.40
N GLN A 294 -12.46 -6.96 -7.01
CA GLN A 294 -11.81 -8.23 -7.25
C GLN A 294 -10.50 -8.29 -6.47
N MET A 295 -10.27 -9.37 -5.72
CA MET A 295 -9.01 -9.60 -5.04
C MET A 295 -7.85 -9.60 -6.05
N ALA A 296 -6.88 -8.73 -5.82
CA ALA A 296 -5.69 -8.57 -6.66
C ALA A 296 -4.47 -9.30 -6.07
N GLY A 297 -4.39 -9.41 -4.73
CA GLY A 297 -3.32 -10.13 -4.03
C GLY A 297 -3.14 -9.66 -2.58
N GLY A 298 -2.08 -10.11 -1.92
CA GLY A 298 -1.63 -9.58 -0.63
C GLY A 298 -0.66 -8.41 -0.80
N HIS A 299 -0.59 -7.52 0.19
CA HIS A 299 0.39 -6.44 0.25
C HIS A 299 0.89 -6.19 1.68
N GLY A 300 2.21 -6.06 1.80
CA GLY A 300 2.91 -5.73 3.04
C GLY A 300 3.31 -4.25 3.10
N MET A 301 3.03 -3.59 4.22
CA MET A 301 3.40 -2.19 4.48
C MET A 301 3.85 -2.01 5.93
N VAL A 302 4.25 -0.79 6.31
CA VAL A 302 4.54 -0.44 7.70
C VAL A 302 3.52 0.58 8.21
N MET A 303 2.76 0.24 9.24
CA MET A 303 1.90 1.20 9.92
C MET A 303 2.76 2.09 10.82
N VAL A 304 2.65 3.40 10.62
CA VAL A 304 3.45 4.42 11.29
C VAL A 304 2.61 5.41 12.09
N GLY A 305 1.28 5.33 11.99
CA GLY A 305 0.38 6.21 12.69
C GLY A 305 -1.07 6.04 12.27
N TYR A 306 -1.92 6.86 12.86
CA TYR A 306 -3.34 6.92 12.54
C TYR A 306 -3.90 8.32 12.87
N ASN A 307 -5.00 8.67 12.21
CA ASN A 307 -5.72 9.91 12.45
C ASN A 307 -7.22 9.71 12.26
N ASP A 308 -8.00 9.92 13.32
CA ASP A 308 -9.46 9.75 13.34
C ASP A 308 -10.21 10.89 12.66
N GLU A 309 -9.55 12.04 12.47
CA GLU A 309 -10.17 13.26 11.95
C GLU A 309 -9.84 13.55 10.49
N PHE A 310 -8.84 12.87 9.91
CA PHE A 310 -8.53 13.02 8.49
C PHE A 310 -9.68 12.47 7.64
N VAL A 311 -10.03 13.20 6.58
CA VAL A 311 -11.07 12.81 5.63
C VAL A 311 -10.44 12.70 4.24
N THR A 312 -10.62 11.55 3.60
CA THR A 312 -10.14 11.31 2.24
C THR A 312 -10.95 12.09 1.21
N LYS A 313 -10.44 12.23 -0.01
CA LYS A 313 -11.17 12.84 -1.14
C LYS A 313 -12.45 12.06 -1.50
N ALA A 314 -12.46 10.75 -1.27
CA ALA A 314 -13.64 9.90 -1.39
C ALA A 314 -14.63 10.03 -0.21
N GLY A 315 -14.29 10.81 0.83
CA GLY A 315 -15.16 11.10 1.96
C GLY A 315 -15.07 10.12 3.14
N PHE A 316 -14.11 9.20 3.14
CA PHE A 316 -13.88 8.31 4.29
C PHE A 316 -13.24 9.10 5.42
N LYS A 317 -13.77 8.97 6.63
CA LYS A 317 -13.22 9.62 7.82
C LYS A 317 -12.46 8.61 8.67
N GLY A 318 -11.24 8.97 9.05
CA GLY A 318 -10.41 8.17 9.94
C GLY A 318 -9.68 7.05 9.21
N GLY A 319 -8.43 6.80 9.59
CA GLY A 319 -7.61 5.77 8.95
C GLY A 319 -6.24 5.60 9.56
N PHE A 320 -5.51 4.63 9.02
CA PHE A 320 -4.12 4.36 9.33
C PHE A 320 -3.21 5.06 8.31
N ILE A 321 -2.04 5.49 8.78
CA ILE A 321 -0.99 6.06 7.95
C ILE A 321 0.05 4.96 7.75
N LEU A 322 0.25 4.59 6.49
CA LEU A 322 1.09 3.46 6.10
C LEU A 322 2.27 3.96 5.27
N LYS A 323 3.48 3.58 5.65
CA LYS A 323 4.66 3.74 4.81
C LYS A 323 4.72 2.60 3.80
N ASN A 324 4.73 2.95 2.53
CA ASN A 324 4.63 2.02 1.42
C ASN A 324 5.96 1.95 0.62
N SER A 325 6.22 0.83 -0.04
CA SER A 325 7.46 0.55 -0.79
C SER A 325 7.35 0.77 -2.30
N TRP A 326 6.26 1.38 -2.79
CA TRP A 326 6.11 1.70 -4.21
C TRP A 326 6.93 2.91 -4.64
N ASN A 327 7.14 3.15 -5.93
CA ASN A 327 7.73 4.42 -6.40
C ASN A 327 6.60 5.37 -6.82
N ASP A 328 6.83 6.68 -6.65
CA ASP A 328 5.90 7.71 -7.10
C ASP A 328 6.13 7.94 -8.59
N THR A 329 5.41 7.18 -9.39
CA THR A 329 5.55 7.16 -10.85
C THR A 329 4.28 6.59 -11.49
N ILE A 330 4.21 6.69 -12.80
CA ILE A 330 3.20 6.00 -13.60
C ILE A 330 3.75 4.65 -14.06
N TYR A 331 2.98 3.60 -13.83
CA TYR A 331 3.24 2.25 -14.32
C TYR A 331 2.29 1.88 -15.44
N GLY A 332 2.85 1.42 -16.55
CA GLY A 332 2.08 1.08 -17.76
C GLY A 332 1.64 2.31 -18.56
N ASN A 333 0.98 2.06 -19.69
CA ASN A 333 0.50 3.10 -20.62
C ASN A 333 -1.01 3.01 -20.89
N TYR A 334 -1.76 2.13 -20.21
CA TYR A 334 -3.22 2.09 -20.26
C TYR A 334 -3.83 1.54 -18.96
N PRO A 335 -5.07 1.94 -18.59
CA PRO A 335 -5.75 1.55 -17.33
C PRO A 335 -6.11 0.05 -17.19
N GLY A 336 -5.52 -0.82 -18.00
CA GLY A 336 -5.73 -2.28 -17.94
C GLY A 336 -4.45 -3.07 -18.19
N ALA A 337 -3.28 -2.42 -18.28
CA ALA A 337 -2.01 -3.09 -18.55
C ALA A 337 -1.45 -3.75 -17.29
N THR A 338 -1.64 -3.07 -16.16
CA THR A 338 -1.16 -3.47 -14.84
C THR A 338 -2.12 -2.87 -13.80
N GLY A 339 -2.42 -3.58 -12.70
CA GLY A 339 -3.10 -3.00 -11.53
C GLY A 339 -2.21 -2.01 -10.74
N ARG A 340 -1.20 -1.41 -11.38
CA ARG A 340 -0.19 -0.55 -10.73
C ARG A 340 -0.46 0.94 -10.96
N ASN A 341 -0.85 1.30 -12.18
CA ASN A 341 -1.28 2.64 -12.62
C ASN A 341 -0.41 3.79 -12.07
N ALA A 342 -0.98 5.00 -11.99
CA ALA A 342 -0.31 6.17 -11.43
C ALA A 342 -0.27 6.11 -9.89
N ARG A 343 0.90 6.37 -9.34
CA ARG A 343 1.17 6.37 -7.90
C ARG A 343 1.79 7.67 -7.45
N GLY A 344 1.36 8.12 -6.29
CA GLY A 344 1.95 9.23 -5.57
C GLY A 344 2.05 8.93 -4.09
N SER A 345 2.59 9.86 -3.31
CA SER A 345 2.69 9.73 -1.87
C SER A 345 2.67 11.09 -1.20
N HIS A 346 2.42 11.08 0.11
CA HIS A 346 2.45 12.26 0.94
C HIS A 346 3.38 12.09 2.13
N SER A 347 3.59 13.18 2.87
CA SER A 347 4.20 13.18 4.19
C SER A 347 3.29 12.64 5.29
N ILE A 348 3.89 12.22 6.40
CA ILE A 348 3.11 11.84 7.59
C ILE A 348 2.43 13.08 8.20
N GLU A 349 3.08 14.25 8.14
CA GLU A 349 2.55 15.53 8.59
C GLU A 349 1.25 15.90 7.87
N TYR A 350 1.16 15.66 6.55
CA TYR A 350 -0.05 15.88 5.75
C TYR A 350 -1.22 15.05 6.27
N PHE A 351 -1.02 13.74 6.45
CA PHE A 351 -2.07 12.85 6.96
C PHE A 351 -2.40 13.09 8.44
N MET A 352 -1.48 13.67 9.20
CA MET A 352 -1.73 14.11 10.57
C MET A 352 -2.48 15.45 10.65
N GLY A 353 -2.65 16.15 9.53
CA GLY A 353 -3.23 17.49 9.47
C GLY A 353 -2.37 18.52 10.21
N GLU A 354 -1.05 18.35 10.17
CA GLU A 354 -0.07 19.22 10.84
C GLU A 354 0.45 20.34 9.93
N ILE A 355 0.23 20.21 8.62
CA ILE A 355 0.64 21.16 7.58
C ILE A 355 -0.50 21.45 6.61
N SER A 356 -0.42 22.59 5.94
CA SER A 356 -1.28 22.93 4.80
C SER A 356 -0.94 22.10 3.56
N TYR A 357 -1.84 22.14 2.57
CA TYR A 357 -1.60 21.51 1.28
C TYR A 357 -0.48 22.22 0.49
N GLU A 358 -0.35 23.54 0.62
CA GLU A 358 0.73 24.31 0.02
C GLU A 358 2.10 23.97 0.63
N GLU A 359 2.16 23.77 1.95
CA GLU A 359 3.37 23.28 2.62
C GLU A 359 3.72 21.85 2.18
N GLU A 360 2.71 20.99 2.01
CA GLU A 360 2.92 19.64 1.50
C GLU A 360 3.54 19.65 0.10
N LEU A 361 3.13 20.55 -0.79
CA LEU A 361 3.74 20.70 -2.12
C LEU A 361 5.22 21.11 -2.08
N LEU A 362 5.71 21.68 -0.96
CA LEU A 362 7.13 21.97 -0.76
C LEU A 362 7.92 20.72 -0.35
N ILE A 363 7.27 19.80 0.35
CA ILE A 363 7.89 18.60 0.94
C ILE A 363 7.79 17.43 -0.03
N CYS A 364 6.56 17.12 -0.44
CA CYS A 364 6.17 16.04 -1.34
C CYS A 364 5.23 16.60 -2.43
N PRO A 365 5.79 17.20 -3.50
CA PRO A 365 5.00 17.80 -4.59
C PRO A 365 3.99 16.86 -5.26
N ASN A 366 4.26 15.54 -5.21
CA ASN A 366 3.44 14.50 -5.83
C ASN A 366 2.99 14.89 -7.26
N ALA A 367 3.97 15.25 -8.10
CA ALA A 367 3.74 15.86 -9.41
C ALA A 367 2.98 14.97 -10.41
N GLN A 368 2.87 13.67 -10.13
CA GLN A 368 2.12 12.73 -10.98
C GLN A 368 0.60 12.78 -10.73
N ASP A 369 0.14 13.30 -9.59
CA ASP A 369 -1.29 13.44 -9.32
C ASP A 369 -1.88 14.64 -10.08
N PRO A 370 -2.88 14.44 -10.95
CA PRO A 370 -3.59 15.51 -11.64
C PRO A 370 -4.13 16.64 -10.75
N LEU A 371 -4.41 16.36 -9.48
CA LEU A 371 -4.90 17.38 -8.54
C LEU A 371 -3.80 18.37 -8.12
N ASN A 372 -2.53 18.02 -8.34
CA ASN A 372 -1.38 18.86 -8.05
C ASN A 372 -0.88 19.61 -9.30
N TRP A 373 -1.58 19.50 -10.44
CA TRP A 373 -1.20 20.16 -11.68
C TRP A 373 -1.62 21.63 -11.69
N ASP A 374 -0.83 22.47 -12.36
CA ASP A 374 -1.17 23.87 -12.53
C ASP A 374 -2.14 24.08 -13.69
N THR A 375 -3.02 25.06 -13.54
CA THR A 375 -4.03 25.39 -14.55
C THR A 375 -3.54 26.51 -15.47
N CYS A 376 -3.59 26.25 -16.77
CA CYS A 376 -3.28 27.20 -17.82
C CYS A 376 -4.40 28.24 -17.98
N TYR A 377 -4.13 29.46 -17.51
CA TYR A 377 -5.00 30.60 -17.75
C TYR A 377 -4.55 31.40 -18.99
N GLY A 378 -5.50 31.76 -19.85
CA GLY A 378 -5.22 32.55 -21.07
C GLY A 378 -4.28 31.83 -22.03
N ASN A 379 -3.22 32.52 -22.48
CA ASN A 379 -2.21 31.98 -23.39
C ASN A 379 -0.95 31.51 -22.65
N CYS A 380 -1.10 30.78 -21.53
CA CYS A 380 0.04 30.36 -20.71
C CYS A 380 1.11 29.58 -21.51
N TYR A 381 0.71 28.90 -22.58
CA TYR A 381 1.57 28.12 -23.47
C TYR A 381 2.55 28.96 -24.31
N GLU A 382 2.35 30.27 -24.38
CA GLU A 382 3.24 31.21 -25.10
C GLU A 382 4.45 31.65 -24.26
N ASN A 383 4.37 31.62 -22.92
CA ASN A 383 5.40 32.18 -22.03
C ASN A 383 5.95 31.14 -21.03
N ASN A 384 6.96 30.39 -21.47
CA ASN A 384 7.59 29.38 -20.61
C ASN A 384 8.32 29.97 -19.39
N THR A 385 8.90 31.17 -19.49
CA THR A 385 9.69 31.75 -18.38
C THR A 385 8.83 32.09 -17.17
N GLU A 386 7.61 32.57 -17.39
CA GLU A 386 6.67 32.85 -16.31
C GLU A 386 6.16 31.56 -15.67
N ASN A 387 5.83 30.54 -16.47
CA ASN A 387 5.42 29.25 -15.93
C ASN A 387 6.54 28.58 -15.12
N GLU A 388 7.80 28.64 -15.59
CA GLU A 388 8.94 28.13 -14.83
C GLU A 388 9.13 28.86 -13.50
N PHE A 389 8.89 30.17 -13.47
CA PHE A 389 8.93 30.95 -12.23
C PHE A 389 7.84 30.50 -11.24
N TRP A 390 6.59 30.36 -11.70
CA TRP A 390 5.50 29.92 -10.83
C TRP A 390 5.67 28.47 -10.36
N MET A 391 6.15 27.57 -11.21
CA MET A 391 6.50 26.21 -10.81
C MET A 391 7.55 26.21 -9.70
N SER A 392 8.54 27.09 -9.75
CA SER A 392 9.57 27.19 -8.70
C SER A 392 9.05 27.68 -7.34
N ILE A 393 7.84 28.24 -7.31
CA ILE A 393 7.19 28.77 -6.10
C ILE A 393 6.15 27.77 -5.57
N TYR A 394 5.29 27.25 -6.45
CA TYR A 394 4.16 26.41 -6.07
C TYR A 394 4.45 24.90 -6.19
N ASN A 395 5.57 24.52 -6.79
CA ASN A 395 5.95 23.13 -7.06
C ASN A 395 4.89 22.32 -7.82
N ARG A 396 4.17 22.98 -8.74
CA ARG A 396 3.17 22.35 -9.59
C ARG A 396 3.64 22.27 -11.04
N PRO A 397 3.54 21.11 -11.71
CA PRO A 397 3.85 21.02 -13.13
C PRO A 397 2.79 21.75 -13.95
N TYR A 398 3.20 22.40 -15.04
CA TYR A 398 2.29 23.16 -15.91
C TYR A 398 2.24 22.63 -17.35
N GLU A 399 3.29 21.94 -17.80
CA GLU A 399 3.37 21.36 -19.15
C GLU A 399 3.38 19.83 -19.12
N PHE A 400 2.63 19.21 -20.03
CA PHE A 400 2.40 17.78 -20.05
C PHE A 400 2.70 17.17 -21.42
N LYS A 401 3.03 15.88 -21.41
CA LYS A 401 3.15 15.04 -22.60
C LYS A 401 2.05 13.98 -22.62
N CYS A 402 1.68 13.57 -23.83
CA CYS A 402 0.77 12.46 -24.03
C CYS A 402 1.45 11.13 -23.66
N VAL A 403 0.75 10.29 -22.88
CA VAL A 403 1.21 8.95 -22.53
C VAL A 403 0.66 7.90 -23.51
N ASN A 404 -0.54 8.13 -24.07
CA ASN A 404 -1.24 7.16 -24.90
C ASN A 404 -1.71 7.73 -26.25
N GLU A 405 -1.17 7.20 -27.35
CA GLU A 405 -1.44 7.65 -28.72
C GLU A 405 -2.90 7.49 -29.18
N LYS A 406 -3.70 6.66 -28.50
CA LYS A 406 -5.14 6.51 -28.78
C LYS A 406 -5.99 7.65 -28.23
N ILE A 407 -5.45 8.40 -27.27
CA ILE A 407 -6.14 9.49 -26.59
C ILE A 407 -5.68 10.85 -27.12
N CYS A 408 -4.36 11.00 -27.26
CA CYS A 408 -3.71 12.23 -27.67
C CYS A 408 -2.52 11.90 -28.58
N SER A 409 -1.90 12.90 -29.22
CA SER A 409 -0.71 12.66 -30.04
C SER A 409 0.55 12.60 -29.19
N THR A 410 1.34 11.55 -29.37
CA THR A 410 2.68 11.36 -28.77
C THR A 410 3.79 12.04 -29.58
N ASP A 411 3.46 12.70 -30.70
CA ASP A 411 4.43 13.45 -31.49
C ASP A 411 4.97 14.63 -30.64
N PRO A 412 6.31 14.77 -30.51
CA PRO A 412 6.93 15.81 -29.71
C PRO A 412 6.64 17.23 -30.21
N VAL A 413 6.07 17.39 -31.41
CA VAL A 413 5.58 18.69 -31.90
C VAL A 413 4.42 19.22 -31.06
N TYR A 414 3.63 18.35 -30.43
CA TYR A 414 2.48 18.73 -29.62
C TYR A 414 2.83 18.83 -28.13
N ARG A 415 2.44 19.95 -27.54
CA ARG A 415 2.56 20.25 -26.11
C ARG A 415 1.18 20.29 -25.48
N TYR A 416 1.05 19.91 -24.21
CA TYR A 416 -0.23 19.85 -23.52
C TYR A 416 -0.22 20.70 -22.25
N PHE A 417 -1.33 21.40 -21.99
CA PHE A 417 -1.51 22.26 -20.82
C PHE A 417 -2.89 22.04 -20.22
N MET A 418 -3.00 21.93 -18.90
CA MET A 418 -4.30 21.70 -18.27
C MET A 418 -5.12 22.98 -18.25
N LYS A 419 -6.26 23.01 -18.95
CA LYS A 419 -7.16 24.18 -18.98
C LYS A 419 -8.08 24.23 -17.76
N SER A 420 -8.54 23.07 -17.32
CA SER A 420 -9.42 22.94 -16.16
C SER A 420 -9.48 21.49 -15.69
N LEU A 421 -9.62 21.31 -14.38
CA LEU A 421 -9.97 20.06 -13.74
C LEU A 421 -11.06 20.36 -12.70
N LEU A 422 -12.27 19.87 -12.92
CA LEU A 422 -13.44 20.21 -12.10
C LEU A 422 -14.14 18.93 -11.64
N PRO A 423 -14.71 18.88 -10.42
CA PRO A 423 -15.52 17.75 -10.00
C PRO A 423 -16.65 17.47 -10.99
N SER A 424 -16.79 16.21 -11.41
CA SER A 424 -17.73 15.85 -12.45
C SER A 424 -19.17 16.00 -11.98
N GLN A 425 -19.99 16.68 -12.78
CA GLN A 425 -21.44 16.78 -12.52
C GLN A 425 -22.15 15.46 -12.85
N LYS A 426 -21.57 14.63 -13.72
CA LYS A 426 -22.16 13.32 -14.09
C LYS A 426 -22.00 12.29 -12.98
N GLN A 427 -20.92 12.37 -12.20
CA GLN A 427 -20.65 11.47 -11.08
C GLN A 427 -20.05 12.24 -9.88
N PRO A 428 -20.90 12.90 -9.06
CA PRO A 428 -20.43 13.76 -7.97
C PRO A 428 -20.12 12.96 -6.70
N ASN A 429 -18.94 12.34 -6.63
CA ASN A 429 -18.49 11.58 -5.46
C ASN A 429 -17.04 11.87 -5.02
N GLY A 430 -16.43 12.95 -5.52
CA GLY A 430 -15.05 13.34 -5.17
C GLY A 430 -13.95 12.56 -5.90
N ARG A 431 -14.28 11.50 -6.64
CA ARG A 431 -13.33 10.68 -7.42
C ARG A 431 -13.22 11.11 -8.88
N TYR A 432 -14.32 11.56 -9.47
CA TYR A 432 -14.42 11.81 -10.90
C TYR A 432 -14.34 13.29 -11.23
N PHE A 433 -13.61 13.58 -12.31
CA PHE A 433 -13.34 14.92 -12.76
C PHE A 433 -13.66 15.08 -14.25
N ASP A 434 -14.18 16.25 -14.60
CA ASP A 434 -14.22 16.74 -15.97
C ASP A 434 -12.91 17.49 -16.22
N ILE A 435 -12.13 17.03 -17.19
CA ILE A 435 -10.82 17.59 -17.52
C ILE A 435 -10.83 18.16 -18.93
N CYS A 436 -10.20 19.32 -19.11
CA CYS A 436 -9.89 19.87 -20.43
C CYS A 436 -8.39 20.16 -20.53
N MET A 437 -7.77 19.72 -21.61
CA MET A 437 -6.37 19.98 -21.95
C MET A 437 -6.30 20.83 -23.22
N ILE A 438 -5.39 21.79 -23.26
CA ILE A 438 -5.01 22.52 -24.47
C ILE A 438 -3.90 21.75 -25.15
N ARG A 439 -4.13 21.28 -26.38
CA ARG A 439 -3.06 20.74 -27.24
C ARG A 439 -2.56 21.84 -28.16
N VAL A 440 -1.28 22.17 -28.07
CA VAL A 440 -0.62 23.23 -28.83
C VAL A 440 0.36 22.63 -29.82
N ASN A 441 0.30 23.03 -31.09
CA ASN A 441 1.30 22.71 -32.10
C ASN A 441 2.47 23.69 -32.00
N SER A 442 3.66 23.18 -31.69
CA SER A 442 4.85 24.00 -31.46
C SER A 442 5.39 24.69 -32.72
N LEU A 443 4.94 24.30 -33.92
CA LEU A 443 5.40 24.89 -35.18
C LEU A 443 4.69 26.19 -35.55
N ASP A 444 3.41 26.31 -35.21
CA ASP A 444 2.55 27.43 -35.62
C ASP A 444 1.70 28.02 -34.50
N ASN A 445 1.86 27.52 -33.26
CA ASN A 445 1.07 27.88 -32.07
C ASN A 445 -0.45 27.70 -32.23
N SER A 446 -0.91 26.96 -33.24
CA SER A 446 -2.31 26.56 -33.31
C SER A 446 -2.65 25.64 -32.14
N HIS A 447 -3.84 25.78 -31.58
CA HIS A 447 -4.27 25.00 -30.43
C HIS A 447 -5.71 24.52 -30.55
N ILE A 448 -5.99 23.40 -29.89
CA ILE A 448 -7.34 22.86 -29.71
C ILE A 448 -7.54 22.43 -28.26
N ASP A 449 -8.79 22.42 -27.82
CA ASP A 449 -9.16 21.85 -26.52
C ASP A 449 -9.53 20.36 -26.68
N LEU A 450 -9.04 19.53 -25.76
CA LEU A 450 -9.37 18.12 -25.61
C LEU A 450 -10.03 17.94 -24.24
N CYS A 451 -11.35 17.68 -24.22
CA CYS A 451 -12.11 17.56 -22.99
C CYS A 451 -12.68 16.16 -22.79
N TYR A 452 -12.64 15.68 -21.56
CA TYR A 452 -13.16 14.38 -21.14
C TYR A 452 -13.98 14.56 -19.86
N ASN A 453 -15.01 13.75 -19.69
CA ASN A 453 -15.95 13.87 -18.56
C ASN A 453 -15.90 12.63 -17.67
N ALA A 454 -16.10 12.86 -16.36
CA ALA A 454 -16.15 11.85 -15.32
C ALA A 454 -14.98 10.87 -15.32
N LEU A 455 -13.76 11.36 -15.49
CA LEU A 455 -12.56 10.53 -15.39
C LEU A 455 -12.00 10.54 -13.96
N PRO A 456 -11.64 9.37 -13.40
CA PRO A 456 -10.89 9.33 -12.16
C PRO A 456 -9.44 9.79 -12.38
N THR A 457 -8.81 10.35 -11.35
CA THR A 457 -7.43 10.88 -11.47
C THR A 457 -6.41 9.81 -11.86
N GLN A 458 -6.63 8.55 -11.44
CA GLN A 458 -5.86 7.39 -11.91
C GLN A 458 -5.81 7.29 -13.44
N VAL A 459 -6.93 7.55 -14.12
CA VAL A 459 -7.04 7.46 -15.59
C VAL A 459 -6.45 8.71 -16.25
N ILE A 460 -6.70 9.89 -15.68
CA ILE A 460 -6.14 11.14 -16.19
C ILE A 460 -4.60 11.09 -16.22
N ALA A 461 -3.98 10.59 -15.14
CA ALA A 461 -2.54 10.41 -15.06
C ALA A 461 -1.99 9.36 -16.06
N LEU A 462 -2.84 8.50 -16.62
CA LEU A 462 -2.47 7.57 -17.70
C LEU A 462 -2.67 8.15 -19.09
N TYR A 463 -3.33 9.31 -19.21
CA TYR A 463 -3.47 10.02 -20.47
C TYR A 463 -2.35 11.04 -20.63
N TYR A 464 -2.03 11.76 -19.56
CA TYR A 464 -1.05 12.84 -19.54
C TYR A 464 -0.11 12.68 -18.35
N THR A 465 1.16 13.05 -18.54
CA THR A 465 2.16 13.10 -17.47
C THR A 465 3.00 14.37 -17.64
N PRO A 466 3.52 14.96 -16.54
CA PRO A 466 4.43 16.09 -16.66
C PRO A 466 5.64 15.77 -17.54
N THR A 467 6.25 16.80 -18.13
CA THR A 467 7.51 16.61 -18.88
C THR A 467 8.63 16.09 -17.96
N ASP A 468 9.57 15.32 -18.52
CA ASP A 468 10.65 14.71 -17.74
C ASP A 468 11.53 15.77 -17.03
N SER A 469 11.69 16.95 -17.64
CA SER A 469 12.42 18.06 -17.02
C SER A 469 11.72 18.59 -15.77
N GLN A 470 10.38 18.70 -15.79
CA GLN A 470 9.63 19.11 -14.60
C GLN A 470 9.65 18.01 -13.54
N LEU A 471 9.50 16.74 -13.90
CA LEU A 471 9.59 15.64 -12.94
C LEU A 471 10.96 15.60 -12.23
N GLN A 472 12.04 15.91 -12.95
CA GLN A 472 13.37 16.03 -12.36
C GLN A 472 13.48 17.23 -11.42
N LYS A 473 12.93 18.40 -11.79
CA LYS A 473 12.95 19.61 -10.96
C LYS A 473 12.05 19.50 -9.72
N LEU A 474 10.91 18.84 -9.85
CA LEU A 474 9.90 18.60 -8.80
C LEU A 474 10.12 17.27 -8.08
N THR A 475 11.25 16.62 -8.33
CA THR A 475 11.68 15.50 -7.50
C THR A 475 11.77 16.02 -6.06
N PRO A 476 11.10 15.39 -5.09
CA PRO A 476 10.99 15.94 -3.74
C PRO A 476 12.37 16.33 -3.20
N PRO A 477 12.59 17.60 -2.80
CA PRO A 477 13.87 18.00 -2.20
C PRO A 477 14.12 17.21 -0.91
N HIS A 478 13.03 16.79 -0.24
CA HIS A 478 13.04 16.01 0.98
C HIS A 478 12.38 14.64 0.79
N LYS A 479 12.95 13.79 -0.09
CA LYS A 479 12.45 12.42 -0.36
C LYS A 479 12.22 11.58 0.89
N ASP A 480 12.93 11.89 1.98
CA ASP A 480 12.84 11.18 3.25
C ASP A 480 11.51 11.37 3.97
N TYR A 481 10.73 12.38 3.59
CA TYR A 481 9.41 12.67 4.17
C TYR A 481 8.27 12.08 3.36
N CYS A 482 8.50 11.66 2.11
CA CYS A 482 7.45 11.11 1.26
C CYS A 482 7.36 9.59 1.43
N GLY A 483 6.31 8.99 0.87
CA GLY A 483 6.09 7.55 0.84
C GLY A 483 4.97 7.05 1.74
N TYR A 484 4.20 7.95 2.32
CA TYR A 484 3.06 7.60 3.15
C TYR A 484 1.77 7.55 2.34
N TYR A 485 0.89 6.66 2.75
CA TYR A 485 -0.45 6.43 2.22
C TYR A 485 -1.45 6.43 3.36
N PHE A 486 -2.70 6.76 3.06
CA PHE A 486 -3.80 6.72 4.01
C PHE A 486 -4.72 5.54 3.73
N PHE A 487 -4.97 4.72 4.74
CA PHE A 487 -5.81 3.53 4.66
C PHE A 487 -7.02 3.69 5.59
N PRO A 488 -8.20 4.03 5.04
CA PRO A 488 -9.39 4.29 5.86
C PRO A 488 -9.87 3.08 6.66
N TYR A 489 -10.40 3.31 7.86
CA TYR A 489 -10.92 2.24 8.73
C TYR A 489 -12.06 1.46 8.07
N ASP A 490 -12.97 2.16 7.40
CA ASP A 490 -14.10 1.55 6.69
C ASP A 490 -13.63 0.53 5.66
N ILE A 491 -12.48 0.76 5.01
CA ILE A 491 -11.95 -0.16 4.02
C ILE A 491 -11.33 -1.39 4.70
N VAL A 492 -10.61 -1.20 5.83
CA VAL A 492 -10.07 -2.30 6.63
C VAL A 492 -11.19 -3.25 7.07
N GLU A 493 -12.24 -2.71 7.67
CA GLU A 493 -13.35 -3.51 8.21
C GLU A 493 -14.08 -4.26 7.10
N GLN A 494 -14.27 -3.63 5.94
CA GLN A 494 -14.92 -4.27 4.81
C GLN A 494 -14.05 -5.35 4.18
N GLN A 495 -12.77 -5.09 3.94
CA GLN A 495 -11.88 -6.13 3.42
C GLN A 495 -11.80 -7.33 4.35
N GLN A 496 -11.70 -7.08 5.65
CA GLN A 496 -11.72 -8.14 6.64
C GLN A 496 -13.04 -8.95 6.58
N SER A 497 -14.17 -8.30 6.31
CA SER A 497 -15.46 -8.99 6.11
C SER A 497 -15.58 -9.74 4.79
N TYR A 498 -15.01 -9.22 3.69
CA TYR A 498 -15.17 -9.79 2.34
C TYR A 498 -14.14 -10.87 2.03
N PHE A 499 -12.89 -10.59 2.38
CA PHE A 499 -11.72 -11.40 2.01
C PHE A 499 -11.00 -11.99 3.23
N GLY A 500 -11.18 -11.41 4.42
CA GLY A 500 -10.32 -11.70 5.56
C GLY A 500 -8.92 -11.13 5.35
N GLY A 501 -7.92 -11.78 5.95
CA GLY A 501 -6.52 -11.54 5.60
C GLY A 501 -5.94 -10.18 6.05
N PHE A 502 -6.51 -9.53 7.07
CA PHE A 502 -5.92 -8.36 7.70
C PHE A 502 -5.26 -8.70 9.04
N ASN A 503 -3.99 -8.29 9.20
CA ASN A 503 -3.34 -8.26 10.50
C ASN A 503 -2.26 -7.19 10.57
N CYS A 504 -2.00 -6.71 11.79
CA CYS A 504 -0.80 -5.96 12.12
C CYS A 504 0.00 -6.73 13.16
N ILE A 505 1.32 -6.75 13.01
CA ILE A 505 2.20 -7.53 13.88
C ILE A 505 3.23 -6.60 14.53
N TYR A 506 3.48 -6.84 15.81
CA TYR A 506 4.60 -6.27 16.55
C TYR A 506 5.45 -7.37 17.18
N TYR A 507 6.74 -7.36 16.87
CA TYR A 507 7.73 -8.22 17.50
C TYR A 507 8.37 -7.50 18.69
N ASP A 508 8.30 -8.10 19.88
CA ASP A 508 9.10 -7.65 21.02
C ASP A 508 10.55 -8.07 20.77
N ILE A 509 11.43 -7.08 20.55
CA ILE A 509 12.82 -7.28 20.15
C ILE A 509 13.77 -6.79 21.23
N ASP A 510 14.70 -7.66 21.61
CA ASP A 510 15.85 -7.34 22.44
C ASP A 510 17.10 -7.22 21.56
N TRP A 511 17.50 -5.97 21.25
CA TRP A 511 18.71 -5.67 20.49
C TRP A 511 19.95 -5.77 21.37
N ASP A 512 21.00 -6.42 20.87
CA ASP A 512 22.31 -6.40 21.51
C ASP A 512 22.93 -5.00 21.40
N ASP A 513 23.53 -4.50 22.48
CA ASP A 513 24.16 -3.19 22.47
C ASP A 513 25.35 -3.17 21.50
N SER A 514 26.00 -4.33 21.31
CA SER A 514 27.09 -4.49 20.33
C SER A 514 26.65 -4.25 18.88
N SER A 515 25.34 -4.22 18.59
CA SER A 515 24.83 -3.92 17.25
C SER A 515 24.96 -2.45 16.85
N TYR A 516 25.37 -1.56 17.75
CA TYR A 516 25.46 -0.12 17.50
C TYR A 516 26.91 0.37 17.39
N LEU A 517 27.15 1.33 16.49
CA LEU A 517 28.46 1.95 16.29
C LEU A 517 29.01 2.64 17.55
N LYS A 518 28.13 3.14 18.43
CA LYS A 518 28.57 3.78 19.68
C LYS A 518 29.11 2.78 20.71
N ASN A 519 28.81 1.48 20.55
CA ASN A 519 29.16 0.43 21.50
C ASN A 519 29.84 -0.76 20.80
N MET A 520 30.78 -0.45 19.90
CA MET A 520 31.54 -1.45 19.17
C MET A 520 32.35 -2.36 20.09
N VAL A 521 32.43 -3.64 19.72
CA VAL A 521 33.28 -4.64 20.39
C VAL A 521 34.19 -5.34 19.38
N ASP A 522 35.30 -5.89 19.86
CA ASP A 522 36.25 -6.62 19.01
C ASP A 522 35.60 -7.87 18.40
N GLY A 523 35.96 -8.18 17.15
CA GLY A 523 35.52 -9.39 16.45
C GLY A 523 34.36 -9.19 15.45
N PHE A 524 33.81 -7.97 15.34
CA PHE A 524 32.82 -7.62 14.31
C PHE A 524 33.33 -6.56 13.34
N ASP A 525 32.76 -6.52 12.14
CA ASP A 525 33.01 -5.50 11.13
C ASP A 525 31.88 -4.46 11.10
N TYR A 526 32.16 -3.30 11.69
CA TYR A 526 31.24 -2.17 11.75
C TYR A 526 31.28 -1.27 10.51
N GLN A 527 32.18 -1.51 9.54
CA GLN A 527 32.26 -0.67 8.34
C GLN A 527 30.96 -0.67 7.54
N TYR A 528 30.28 -1.82 7.49
CA TYR A 528 28.99 -1.92 6.80
C TYR A 528 27.87 -1.18 7.55
N VAL A 529 27.84 -1.26 8.89
CA VAL A 529 26.87 -0.49 9.69
C VAL A 529 27.10 1.00 9.47
N ASN A 530 28.35 1.46 9.54
CA ASN A 530 28.71 2.86 9.32
C ASN A 530 28.31 3.36 7.93
N LYS A 531 28.55 2.57 6.87
CA LYS A 531 28.14 2.94 5.50
C LYS A 531 26.63 2.94 5.29
N SER A 532 25.90 2.17 6.09
CA SER A 532 24.44 2.11 6.08
C SER A 532 23.79 3.08 7.07
N THR A 533 24.59 3.82 7.84
CA THR A 533 24.10 4.85 8.75
C THR A 533 23.92 6.15 7.96
N GLY A 534 22.73 6.72 8.03
CA GLY A 534 22.40 7.99 7.40
C GLY A 534 21.82 8.98 8.40
N THR A 535 21.74 10.24 8.00
CA THR A 535 21.11 11.33 8.75
C THR A 535 19.91 11.84 7.98
N GLN A 536 18.77 11.94 8.65
CA GLN A 536 17.56 12.54 8.14
C GLN A 536 17.62 14.06 8.30
N ASN A 537 17.29 14.80 7.25
CA ASN A 537 17.32 16.27 7.27
C ASN A 537 16.06 16.82 7.96
N PHE A 538 16.11 17.01 9.29
CA PHE A 538 15.02 17.63 10.04
C PHE A 538 14.94 19.16 9.91
N ASP A 539 16.05 19.82 9.62
CA ASP A 539 16.16 21.29 9.72
C ASP A 539 15.67 22.07 8.49
N GLU A 540 15.34 21.38 7.38
CA GLU A 540 15.02 22.05 6.11
C GLU A 540 13.52 22.34 5.93
N VAL A 541 12.65 21.81 6.79
CA VAL A 541 11.20 22.01 6.68
C VAL A 541 10.71 22.96 7.79
N HIS A 542 10.76 24.27 7.51
CA HIS A 542 10.12 25.26 8.37
C HIS A 542 8.61 25.29 8.08
N PHE A 543 7.84 24.61 8.92
CA PHE A 543 6.39 24.73 8.94
C PHE A 543 6.01 26.11 9.48
N VAL A 544 5.74 27.05 8.58
CA VAL A 544 5.10 28.31 8.95
C VAL A 544 3.63 27.96 9.03
N ALA A 545 3.21 27.30 10.12
CA ALA A 545 1.86 26.83 10.36
C ALA A 545 0.85 27.84 9.80
N SER A 546 0.50 27.64 8.54
CA SER A 546 -0.33 28.59 7.81
C SER A 546 -1.76 28.24 8.19
N ALA A 547 -2.71 29.09 7.81
CA ALA A 547 -4.08 29.06 8.33
C ALA A 547 -4.61 27.62 8.54
N PRO A 548 -5.24 27.31 9.69
CA PRO A 548 -5.71 25.96 10.00
C PRO A 548 -6.49 25.41 8.81
N PHE A 549 -6.31 24.12 8.52
CA PHE A 549 -6.97 23.34 7.49
C PHE A 549 -8.46 23.72 7.38
N ILE A 550 -8.79 24.73 6.58
CA ILE A 550 -10.15 25.03 6.14
C ILE A 550 -10.31 24.16 4.90
N ASN A 551 -11.33 23.31 4.88
CA ASN A 551 -11.68 22.36 3.81
C ASN A 551 -11.84 23.02 2.41
N GLN A 552 -10.77 23.58 1.86
CA GLN A 552 -10.64 24.08 0.49
C GLN A 552 -9.78 23.09 -0.31
N ARG A 553 -10.02 21.78 -0.14
CA ARG A 553 -9.52 20.74 -1.05
C ARG A 553 -10.45 20.63 -2.27
N TYR A 554 -10.61 21.73 -3.01
CA TYR A 554 -11.34 21.77 -4.28
C TYR A 554 -10.50 22.39 -5.38
#